data_AF-A0A806X770-F1
#
_entry.id   AF-A0A806X770-F1
#
_cell.length_a   1.000
_cell.length_b   1.000
_cell.length_c   1.000
_cell.angle_alpha   90.00
_cell.angle_beta   90.00
_cell.angle_gamma   90.00
#
_symmetry.space_group_name_H-M   'P 1'
#
loop_
_entity.id
_entity.type
_entity.pdbx_description
1 polymer ?
#
loop_
_entity_poly.entity_id
_entity_poly.type
_entity_poly.pdbx_seq_one_letter_code
_entity_poly.pdbx_strand_id
1 'polypeptide(L)'
;MKNWKTLLLGIAMVANTSFAAPQVVDKVAAVVNNGVVLESDVDGLMQSVKLNAGQAGQQLPDDNTLRHQILERLIMDQIILQMGQKMGVKVSDEQLDQAIASIAKQNNMTMDQMRSRLANDGLNYNTYRSQIRKEMIISEVRNNEVRRRITVLPQEVDALAKQMGNQNDASTELNLSHILIPLPENPTSDQVSEAEAQARSVVEQARGGADFGKLAITYSADQQALKGGQMGWGRIQELPSIFAQALSTAKKGDIIGPIRSGVGFHVIKVNDLRGQSQTISVTEVHARHILLKPSPIMSDDQARAKLEQVAADIKSGKTTFEKAAKELSQDPGSANQGGDLGWATPDIYDPSFRDAVMKLSKGQVSAPVHSSFGWHLIQLLDTRNVDRTDAAQKDKAYRMLMNRKFSEEAATWMQEQRASAYVKILSN
;
A
#
# COMPACT_ATOMS: atom_id res chain seq x y z
N MET A 1 64.22 -21.28 78.41
CA MET A 1 62.89 -20.75 78.02
C MET A 1 62.97 -20.38 76.54
N LYS A 2 62.42 -21.22 75.66
CA LYS A 2 61.26 -20.96 74.75
C LYS A 2 61.53 -20.02 73.55
N ASN A 3 61.76 -20.67 72.41
CA ASN A 3 61.25 -20.46 71.04
C ASN A 3 60.37 -19.21 70.77
N TRP A 4 60.60 -18.50 69.66
CA TRP A 4 59.65 -18.46 68.51
C TRP A 4 60.26 -17.76 67.27
N LYS A 5 59.86 -18.22 66.09
CA LYS A 5 60.23 -17.81 64.73
C LYS A 5 59.44 -16.57 64.28
N THR A 6 60.02 -15.62 63.57
CA THR A 6 59.18 -14.71 62.74
C THR A 6 59.82 -14.42 61.40
N LEU A 7 59.20 -15.08 60.42
CA LEU A 7 59.30 -14.94 58.98
C LEU A 7 58.70 -13.58 58.56
N LEU A 8 59.49 -12.68 57.96
CA LEU A 8 58.97 -11.48 57.30
C LEU A 8 58.73 -11.82 55.81
N LEU A 9 57.50 -12.26 55.52
CA LEU A 9 57.00 -12.41 54.16
C LEU A 9 56.56 -11.01 53.67
N GLY A 10 57.34 -10.40 52.77
CA GLY A 10 56.97 -9.13 52.13
C GLY A 10 55.80 -9.33 51.17
N ILE A 11 54.62 -8.86 51.57
CA ILE A 11 53.44 -8.77 50.69
C ILE A 11 53.65 -7.57 49.77
N ALA A 12 54.02 -7.83 48.51
CA ALA A 12 53.91 -6.85 47.44
C ALA A 12 52.41 -6.68 47.10
N MET A 13 51.77 -5.65 47.66
CA MET A 13 50.46 -5.21 47.19
C MET A 13 50.61 -4.65 45.77
N VAL A 14 50.27 -5.47 44.77
CA VAL A 14 49.96 -4.97 43.43
C VAL A 14 48.64 -4.22 43.55
N ALA A 15 48.72 -2.89 43.67
CA ALA A 15 47.56 -2.03 43.54
C ALA A 15 47.09 -2.11 42.08
N ASN A 16 46.13 -2.99 41.81
CA ASN A 16 45.36 -2.97 40.58
C ASN A 16 44.52 -1.68 40.60
N THR A 17 45.05 -0.60 40.05
CA THR A 17 44.23 0.57 39.70
C THR A 17 43.31 0.15 38.57
N SER A 18 42.13 -0.33 38.94
CA SER A 18 41.04 -0.60 38.00
C SER A 18 40.54 0.76 37.50
N PHE A 19 41.04 1.21 36.36
CA PHE A 19 40.45 2.34 35.64
C PHE A 19 39.14 1.85 35.02
N ALA A 20 38.04 1.94 35.78
CA ALA A 20 36.72 1.84 35.19
C ALA A 20 36.57 3.01 34.20
N ALA A 21 36.47 2.70 32.91
CA ALA A 21 36.13 3.71 31.90
C ALA A 21 34.82 4.40 32.30
N PRO A 22 34.71 5.74 32.19
CA PRO A 22 33.49 6.45 32.53
C PRO A 22 32.29 5.83 31.82
N GLN A 23 31.28 5.41 32.58
CA GLN A 23 30.02 4.95 31.99
C GLN A 23 29.32 6.17 31.39
N VAL A 24 29.33 6.26 30.06
CA VAL A 24 28.64 7.33 29.34
C VAL A 24 27.15 7.16 29.59
N VAL A 25 26.59 8.04 30.42
CA VAL A 25 25.14 8.09 30.65
C VAL A 25 24.50 8.65 29.38
N ASP A 26 23.61 7.88 28.77
CA ASP A 26 22.85 8.32 27.61
C ASP A 26 22.02 9.55 27.99
N LYS A 27 22.17 10.62 27.21
CA LYS A 27 21.56 11.92 27.51
C LYS A 27 20.12 11.94 27.00
N VAL A 28 19.31 12.81 27.60
CA VAL A 28 17.95 13.09 27.14
C VAL A 28 18.01 14.22 26.11
N ALA A 29 17.54 13.96 24.89
CA ALA A 29 17.42 14.96 23.84
C ALA A 29 16.11 15.75 23.95
N ALA A 30 15.02 15.08 24.34
CA ALA A 30 13.73 15.73 24.60
C ALA A 30 12.90 14.97 25.64
N VAL A 31 12.09 15.69 26.41
CA VAL A 31 11.04 15.14 27.27
C VAL A 31 9.71 15.25 26.54
N VAL A 32 8.94 14.16 26.49
CA VAL A 32 7.68 14.05 25.73
C VAL A 32 6.63 13.38 26.61
N ASN A 33 5.67 14.16 27.11
CA ASN A 33 4.68 13.72 28.11
C ASN A 33 5.36 13.01 29.29
N ASN A 34 5.14 11.71 29.44
CA ASN A 34 5.68 10.89 30.53
C ASN A 34 6.92 10.07 30.12
N GLY A 35 7.49 10.37 28.94
CA GLY A 35 8.66 9.68 28.40
C GLY A 35 9.75 10.64 27.91
N VAL A 36 10.80 10.07 27.35
CA VAL A 36 11.96 10.81 26.83
C VAL A 36 12.39 10.27 25.47
N VAL A 37 12.94 11.16 24.64
CA VAL A 37 13.73 10.81 23.45
C VAL A 37 15.21 10.90 23.85
N LEU A 38 15.96 9.82 23.67
CA LEU A 38 17.37 9.74 24.04
C LEU A 38 18.26 10.27 22.91
N GLU A 39 19.48 10.72 23.24
CA GLU A 39 20.47 11.08 22.21
C GLU A 39 20.85 9.88 21.34
N SER A 40 20.92 8.68 21.91
CA SER A 40 21.17 7.46 21.14
C SER A 40 20.08 7.17 20.09
N ASP A 41 18.82 7.50 20.36
CA ASP A 41 17.73 7.36 19.39
C ASP A 41 17.89 8.35 18.23
N VAL A 42 18.29 9.59 18.56
CA VAL A 42 18.55 10.65 17.56
C VAL A 42 19.72 10.26 16.66
N ASP A 43 20.83 9.84 17.25
CA ASP A 43 22.03 9.43 16.52
C ASP A 43 21.78 8.18 15.67
N GLY A 44 21.01 7.22 16.19
CA GLY A 44 20.61 6.02 15.46
C GLY A 44 19.77 6.33 14.23
N LEU A 45 18.76 7.19 14.36
CA LEU A 45 17.93 7.60 13.23
C LEU A 45 18.72 8.48 12.25
N MET A 46 19.59 9.37 12.74
CA MET A 46 20.51 10.17 11.93
C MET A 46 21.38 9.30 11.03
N GLN A 47 22.01 8.28 11.61
CA GLN A 47 22.86 7.36 10.88
C GLN A 47 22.06 6.59 9.81
N SER A 48 20.85 6.13 10.15
CA SER A 48 19.96 5.45 9.20
C SER A 48 19.59 6.35 8.02
N VAL A 49 19.22 7.61 8.28
CA VAL A 49 18.88 8.58 7.22
C VAL A 49 20.11 8.88 6.35
N LYS A 50 21.29 9.10 6.94
CA LYS A 50 22.54 9.33 6.20
C LYS A 50 22.93 8.14 5.31
N LEU A 51 22.80 6.92 5.81
CA LEU A 51 23.08 5.70 5.03
C LEU A 51 22.11 5.55 3.86
N ASN A 52 20.80 5.68 4.11
CA ASN A 52 19.78 5.57 3.06
C ASN A 52 19.95 6.66 2.00
N ALA A 53 20.23 7.90 2.41
CA ALA A 53 20.47 9.00 1.49
C ALA A 53 21.73 8.77 0.63
N GLY A 54 22.82 8.28 1.22
CA GLY A 54 24.04 7.93 0.50
C GLY A 54 23.82 6.84 -0.55
N GLN A 55 23.03 5.80 -0.22
CA GLN A 55 22.68 4.73 -1.17
C GLN A 55 21.77 5.21 -2.30
N ALA A 56 20.86 6.16 -2.00
CA ALA A 56 19.93 6.72 -2.98
C ALA A 56 20.50 7.89 -3.79
N GLY A 57 21.71 8.37 -3.48
CA GLY A 57 22.28 9.59 -4.07
C GLY A 57 21.51 10.87 -3.70
N GLN A 58 20.75 10.85 -2.59
CA GLN A 58 19.93 11.96 -2.12
C GLN A 58 20.77 12.98 -1.34
N GLN A 59 20.68 14.26 -1.69
CA GLN A 59 21.32 15.33 -0.93
C GLN A 59 20.59 15.58 0.39
N LEU A 60 21.36 15.78 1.45
CA LEU A 60 20.86 16.11 2.79
C LEU A 60 21.09 17.59 3.10
N PRO A 61 20.26 18.20 3.97
CA PRO A 61 20.57 19.48 4.59
C PRO A 61 21.75 19.37 5.56
N ASP A 62 22.13 20.49 6.17
CA ASP A 62 23.12 20.48 7.25
C ASP A 62 22.64 19.66 8.46
N ASP A 63 23.59 19.19 9.27
CA ASP A 63 23.31 18.28 10.37
C ASP A 63 22.39 18.89 11.44
N ASN A 64 22.37 20.22 11.63
CA ASN A 64 21.48 20.85 12.62
C ASN A 64 20.03 20.81 12.13
N THR A 65 19.80 21.18 10.87
CA THR A 65 18.50 21.06 10.22
C THR A 65 18.01 19.61 10.22
N LEU A 66 18.87 18.67 9.83
CA LEU A 66 18.52 17.25 9.81
C LEU A 66 18.20 16.72 11.22
N ARG A 67 18.98 17.14 12.23
CA ARG A 67 18.74 16.77 13.62
C ARG A 67 17.39 17.29 14.12
N HIS A 68 17.01 18.51 13.77
CA HIS A 68 15.70 19.05 14.12
C HIS A 68 14.56 18.17 13.56
N GLN A 69 14.67 17.75 12.30
CA GLN A 69 13.68 16.90 11.64
C GLN A 69 13.59 15.49 12.24
N ILE A 70 14.73 14.93 12.62
CA ILE A 70 14.81 13.67 13.35
C ILE A 70 14.18 13.79 14.74
N LEU A 71 14.44 14.89 15.45
CA LEU A 71 13.82 15.13 16.75
C LEU A 71 12.31 15.22 16.64
N GLU A 72 11.77 15.99 15.70
CA GLU A 72 10.32 16.08 15.50
C GLU A 72 9.70 14.72 15.14
N ARG A 73 10.38 13.91 14.33
CA ARG A 73 9.96 12.53 14.05
C ARG A 73 9.92 11.67 15.31
N LEU A 74 10.99 11.66 16.11
CA LEU A 74 11.08 10.86 17.32
C LEU A 74 10.10 11.32 18.41
N ILE A 75 9.86 12.63 18.51
CA ILE A 75 8.84 13.19 19.40
C ILE A 75 7.46 12.67 19.01
N MET A 76 7.12 12.71 17.72
CA MET A 76 5.85 12.17 17.23
C MET A 76 5.72 10.67 17.52
N ASP A 77 6.75 9.89 17.21
CA ASP A 77 6.76 8.44 17.46
C ASP A 77 6.58 8.15 18.96
N GLN A 78 7.22 8.94 19.83
CA GLN A 78 7.10 8.83 21.28
C GLN A 78 5.70 9.21 21.81
N ILE A 79 5.00 10.17 21.19
CA ILE A 79 3.60 10.49 21.52
C ILE A 79 2.68 9.32 21.17
N ILE A 80 2.81 8.78 19.95
CA ILE A 80 1.95 7.69 19.45
C ILE A 80 2.20 6.40 20.21
N LEU A 81 3.46 6.08 20.54
CA LEU A 81 3.81 4.91 21.35
C LEU A 81 3.18 4.95 22.74
N GLN A 82 3.22 6.10 23.41
CA GLN A 82 2.57 6.28 24.71
C GLN A 82 1.06 6.10 24.63
N MET A 83 0.43 6.58 23.55
CA MET A 83 -0.99 6.33 23.29
C MET A 83 -1.28 4.84 23.12
N GLY A 84 -0.46 4.11 22.35
CA GLY A 84 -0.56 2.66 22.20
C GLY A 84 -0.45 1.92 23.53
N GLN A 85 0.47 2.34 24.40
CA GLN A 85 0.60 1.79 25.76
C GLN A 85 -0.67 2.04 26.60
N LYS A 86 -1.21 3.27 26.57
CA LYS A 86 -2.43 3.64 27.29
C LYS A 86 -3.66 2.84 26.81
N MET A 87 -3.73 2.57 25.51
CA MET A 87 -4.79 1.77 24.88
C MET A 87 -4.59 0.26 25.05
N GLY A 88 -3.45 -0.18 25.58
CA GLY A 88 -3.12 -1.60 25.72
C GLY A 88 -2.81 -2.31 24.40
N VAL A 89 -2.38 -1.57 23.37
CA VAL A 89 -1.97 -2.14 22.08
C VAL A 89 -0.73 -3.01 22.28
N LYS A 90 -0.83 -4.26 21.88
CA LYS A 90 0.25 -5.25 21.94
C LYS A 90 0.41 -5.91 20.58
N VAL A 91 1.65 -6.12 20.19
CA VAL A 91 2.03 -6.91 19.01
C VAL A 91 2.59 -8.22 19.55
N SER A 92 2.01 -9.35 19.14
CA SER A 92 2.52 -10.67 19.55
C SER A 92 3.82 -11.00 18.82
N ASP A 93 4.58 -11.98 19.33
CA ASP A 93 5.83 -12.39 18.68
C ASP A 93 5.56 -13.05 17.32
N GLU A 94 4.44 -13.76 17.17
CA GLU A 94 4.04 -14.34 15.89
C GLU A 94 3.73 -13.26 14.85
N GLN A 95 3.01 -12.21 15.23
CA GLN A 95 2.73 -11.08 14.34
C GLN A 95 4.02 -10.37 13.94
N LEU A 96 4.95 -10.21 14.89
CA LEU A 96 6.25 -9.60 14.62
C LEU A 96 7.10 -10.45 13.65
N ASP A 97 7.12 -11.77 13.83
CA ASP A 97 7.83 -12.67 12.93
C ASP A 97 7.26 -12.66 11.51
N GLN A 98 5.92 -12.60 11.38
CA GLN A 98 5.25 -12.46 10.08
C GLN A 98 5.58 -11.13 9.39
N ALA A 99 5.62 -10.03 10.16
CA ALA A 99 6.01 -8.73 9.63
C ALA A 99 7.47 -8.74 9.14
N ILE A 100 8.40 -9.27 9.94
CA ILE A 100 9.81 -9.37 9.56
C ILE A 100 9.99 -10.28 8.34
N ALA A 101 9.29 -11.41 8.28
CA ALA A 101 9.32 -12.30 7.12
C ALA A 101 8.80 -11.60 5.85
N SER A 102 7.79 -10.74 5.97
CA SER A 102 7.26 -9.95 4.86
C SER A 102 8.28 -8.91 4.37
N ILE A 103 9.00 -8.24 5.28
CA ILE A 103 10.10 -7.33 4.93
C ILE A 103 11.23 -8.11 4.22
N ALA A 104 11.58 -9.30 4.71
CA ALA A 104 12.58 -10.15 4.07
C ALA A 104 12.17 -10.52 2.64
N LYS A 105 10.91 -10.95 2.46
CA LYS A 105 10.35 -11.27 1.14
C LYS A 105 10.36 -10.06 0.20
N GLN A 106 10.01 -8.87 0.69
CA GLN A 106 10.04 -7.64 -0.10
C GLN A 106 11.46 -7.28 -0.58
N ASN A 107 12.48 -7.66 0.20
CA ASN A 107 13.89 -7.50 -0.15
C ASN A 107 14.47 -8.75 -0.84
N ASN A 108 13.63 -9.66 -1.34
CA ASN A 108 14.03 -10.88 -2.05
C ASN A 108 14.98 -11.79 -1.25
N MET A 109 14.79 -11.85 0.07
CA MET A 109 15.61 -12.67 0.97
C MET A 109 14.75 -13.53 1.90
N THR A 110 15.33 -14.63 2.39
CA THR A 110 14.73 -15.44 3.46
C THR A 110 14.96 -14.80 4.83
N MET A 111 14.24 -15.26 5.85
CA MET A 111 14.42 -14.76 7.22
C MET A 111 15.85 -15.02 7.75
N ASP A 112 16.45 -16.17 7.43
CA ASP A 112 17.82 -16.49 7.85
C ASP A 112 18.86 -15.64 7.12
N GLN A 113 18.63 -15.36 5.83
CA GLN A 113 19.46 -14.43 5.06
C GLN A 113 19.38 -13.01 5.63
N MET A 114 18.18 -12.55 6.01
CA MET A 114 18.00 -11.26 6.68
C MET A 114 18.74 -11.19 8.01
N ARG A 115 18.62 -12.22 8.86
CA ARG A 115 19.34 -12.30 10.15
C ARG A 115 20.86 -12.25 9.95
N SER A 116 21.37 -13.00 8.98
CA SER A 116 22.79 -13.02 8.64
C SER A 116 23.26 -11.66 8.12
N ARG A 117 22.45 -10.99 7.30
CA ARG A 117 22.74 -9.64 6.79
C ARG A 117 22.82 -8.63 7.93
N LEU A 118 21.84 -8.63 8.84
CA LEU A 118 21.83 -7.74 10.01
C LEU A 118 23.06 -7.96 10.89
N ALA A 119 23.46 -9.22 11.11
CA ALA A 119 24.67 -9.53 11.86
C ALA A 119 25.94 -9.00 11.17
N ASN A 120 26.03 -9.10 9.85
CA ASN A 120 27.13 -8.54 9.05
C ASN A 120 27.17 -7.01 9.10
N ASP A 121 25.99 -6.37 9.15
CA ASP A 121 25.86 -4.92 9.29
C ASP A 121 26.04 -4.45 10.76
N GLY A 122 26.36 -5.36 11.68
CA GLY A 122 26.61 -5.06 13.10
C GLY A 122 25.36 -4.81 13.94
N LEU A 123 24.17 -5.10 13.40
CA LEU A 123 22.89 -4.88 14.05
C LEU A 123 22.46 -6.10 14.87
N ASN A 124 22.14 -5.87 16.15
CA ASN A 124 21.59 -6.92 17.00
C ASN A 124 20.14 -7.25 16.57
N TYR A 125 19.86 -8.54 16.35
CA TYR A 125 18.54 -8.99 15.89
C TYR A 125 17.41 -8.66 16.87
N ASN A 126 17.64 -8.72 18.18
CA ASN A 126 16.62 -8.38 19.17
C ASN A 126 16.33 -6.86 19.19
N THR A 127 17.35 -6.03 19.00
CA THR A 127 17.17 -4.58 18.83
C THR A 127 16.35 -4.29 17.57
N TYR A 128 16.67 -4.93 16.45
CA TYR A 128 15.89 -4.82 15.21
C TYR A 128 14.43 -5.25 15.41
N ARG A 129 14.19 -6.40 16.05
CA ARG A 129 12.84 -6.87 16.44
C ARG A 129 12.09 -5.83 17.27
N SER A 130 12.76 -5.23 18.25
CA SER A 130 12.15 -4.20 19.10
C SER A 130 11.79 -2.94 18.31
N GLN A 131 12.61 -2.54 17.33
CA GLN A 131 12.32 -1.40 16.45
C GLN A 131 11.10 -1.70 15.57
N ILE A 132 11.05 -2.86 14.92
CA ILE A 132 9.89 -3.27 14.11
C ILE A 132 8.62 -3.34 14.98
N ARG A 133 8.72 -3.82 16.23
CA ARG A 133 7.58 -3.82 17.16
C ARG A 133 7.07 -2.41 17.44
N LYS A 134 7.96 -1.44 17.69
CA LYS A 134 7.58 -0.03 17.88
C LYS A 134 6.85 0.50 16.64
N GLU A 135 7.39 0.28 15.44
CA GLU A 135 6.77 0.69 14.17
C GLU A 135 5.38 0.07 13.97
N MET A 136 5.20 -1.21 14.31
CA MET A 136 3.91 -1.88 14.24
C MET A 136 2.89 -1.26 15.20
N ILE A 137 3.29 -0.96 16.44
CA ILE A 137 2.41 -0.29 17.41
C ILE A 137 2.02 1.11 16.90
N ILE A 138 2.99 1.90 16.43
CA ILE A 138 2.74 3.24 15.88
C ILE A 138 1.75 3.17 14.72
N SER A 139 2.00 2.25 13.77
CA SER A 139 1.13 2.06 12.62
C SER A 139 -0.28 1.64 13.02
N GLU A 140 -0.43 0.71 13.97
CA GLU A 140 -1.73 0.24 14.44
C GLU A 140 -2.52 1.36 15.13
N VAL A 141 -1.89 2.08 16.06
CA VAL A 141 -2.52 3.20 16.78
C VAL A 141 -2.96 4.27 15.79
N ARG A 142 -2.07 4.72 14.91
CA ARG A 142 -2.39 5.71 13.89
C ARG A 142 -3.54 5.26 13.00
N ASN A 143 -3.49 4.03 12.49
CA ASN A 143 -4.52 3.52 11.59
C ASN A 143 -5.88 3.44 12.29
N ASN A 144 -5.92 3.01 13.56
CA ASN A 144 -7.15 2.89 14.33
C ASN A 144 -7.76 4.26 14.66
N GLU A 145 -6.95 5.17 15.20
CA GLU A 145 -7.42 6.51 15.61
C GLU A 145 -7.88 7.34 14.41
N VAL A 146 -7.15 7.28 13.29
CA VAL A 146 -7.52 7.99 12.06
C VAL A 146 -8.78 7.38 11.44
N ARG A 147 -8.90 6.05 11.36
CA ARG A 147 -10.09 5.39 10.80
C ARG A 147 -11.37 5.72 11.57
N ARG A 148 -11.30 5.88 12.89
CA ARG A 148 -12.45 6.25 13.74
C ARG A 148 -13.01 7.63 13.43
N ARG A 149 -12.18 8.52 12.87
CA ARG A 149 -12.56 9.91 12.54
C ARG A 149 -13.14 10.04 11.14
N ILE A 150 -12.90 9.07 10.26
CA ILE A 150 -13.32 9.13 8.86
C ILE A 150 -14.78 8.67 8.71
N THR A 151 -15.58 9.49 8.07
CA THR A 151 -16.90 9.11 7.54
C THR A 151 -16.93 9.30 6.03
N VAL A 152 -17.38 8.28 5.30
CA VAL A 152 -17.62 8.34 3.85
C VAL A 152 -19.12 8.27 3.61
N LEU A 153 -19.70 9.34 3.07
CA LEU A 153 -21.14 9.41 2.83
C LEU A 153 -21.50 8.66 1.53
N PRO A 154 -22.64 7.94 1.48
CA PRO A 154 -23.08 7.24 0.26
C PRO A 154 -23.17 8.16 -0.97
N GLN A 155 -23.58 9.40 -0.76
CA GLN A 155 -23.70 10.41 -1.83
C GLN A 155 -22.33 10.79 -2.42
N GLU A 156 -21.28 10.83 -1.60
CA GLU A 156 -19.91 11.06 -2.09
C GLU A 156 -19.44 9.91 -2.97
N VAL A 157 -19.75 8.66 -2.56
CA VAL A 157 -19.43 7.45 -3.32
C VAL A 157 -20.15 7.46 -4.67
N ASP A 158 -21.45 7.74 -4.66
CA ASP A 158 -22.26 7.80 -5.88
C ASP A 158 -21.79 8.90 -6.84
N ALA A 159 -21.44 10.08 -6.31
CA ALA A 159 -20.91 11.19 -7.11
C ALA A 159 -19.57 10.82 -7.76
N LEU A 160 -18.64 10.24 -7.00
CA LEU A 160 -17.34 9.86 -7.53
C LEU A 160 -17.44 8.69 -8.52
N ALA A 161 -18.28 7.68 -8.24
CA ALA A 161 -18.51 6.56 -9.16
C ALA A 161 -19.02 7.04 -10.52
N LYS A 162 -20.00 7.96 -10.55
CA LYS A 162 -20.49 8.59 -11.79
C LYS A 162 -19.42 9.37 -12.52
N GLN A 163 -18.59 10.13 -11.79
CA GLN A 163 -17.47 10.87 -12.39
C GLN A 163 -16.46 9.93 -13.04
N MET A 164 -16.17 8.79 -12.40
CA MET A 164 -15.26 7.78 -12.92
C MET A 164 -15.80 7.07 -14.17
N GLY A 165 -17.11 6.82 -14.24
CA GLY A 165 -17.74 6.23 -15.44
C GLY A 165 -17.74 7.15 -16.66
N ASN A 166 -17.77 8.45 -16.44
CA ASN A 166 -17.70 9.44 -17.52
C ASN A 166 -16.25 9.75 -17.95
N GLN A 167 -15.26 9.42 -17.13
CA GLN A 167 -13.83 9.60 -17.41
C GLN A 167 -13.18 8.24 -17.73
N ASN A 168 -13.45 7.72 -18.93
CA ASN A 168 -12.73 6.57 -19.50
C ASN A 168 -11.23 6.84 -19.77
N ASP A 169 -10.73 8.04 -19.46
CA ASP A 169 -9.38 8.51 -19.77
C ASP A 169 -8.65 9.09 -18.55
N ALA A 170 -8.26 8.23 -17.60
CA ALA A 170 -7.21 8.58 -16.64
C ALA A 170 -6.33 7.37 -16.33
N SER A 171 -5.65 6.92 -17.37
CA SER A 171 -4.54 5.96 -17.33
C SER A 171 -3.19 6.59 -16.98
N THR A 172 -3.15 7.92 -16.79
CA THR A 172 -1.94 8.65 -16.42
C THR A 172 -1.64 8.44 -14.93
N GLU A 173 -0.55 7.73 -14.67
CA GLU A 173 0.09 7.66 -13.37
C GLU A 173 1.19 8.71 -13.30
N LEU A 174 1.28 9.37 -12.16
CA LEU A 174 2.29 10.36 -11.84
C LEU A 174 3.21 9.81 -10.77
N ASN A 175 4.51 9.99 -10.93
CA ASN A 175 5.46 9.87 -9.84
C ASN A 175 5.63 11.25 -9.19
N LEU A 176 5.29 11.37 -7.91
CA LEU A 176 5.28 12.66 -7.22
C LEU A 176 6.21 12.69 -6.00
N SER A 177 6.74 13.88 -5.74
CA SER A 177 7.31 14.25 -4.43
C SER A 177 6.52 15.40 -3.83
N HIS A 178 6.39 15.44 -2.52
CA HIS A 178 5.53 16.36 -1.79
C HIS A 178 6.25 17.00 -0.60
N ILE A 179 5.95 18.28 -0.36
CA ILE A 179 6.35 19.05 0.81
C ILE A 179 5.08 19.63 1.44
N LEU A 180 4.92 19.45 2.74
CA LEU A 180 3.90 20.11 3.55
C LEU A 180 4.54 21.14 4.46
N ILE A 181 4.16 22.42 4.29
CA ILE A 181 4.40 23.46 5.28
C ILE A 181 3.18 23.49 6.21
N PRO A 182 3.30 23.04 7.47
CA PRO A 182 2.15 22.82 8.33
C PRO A 182 1.51 24.12 8.79
N LEU A 183 0.18 24.11 8.94
CA LEU A 183 -0.59 25.10 9.69
C LEU A 183 -1.39 24.41 10.79
N PRO A 184 -1.58 25.04 11.96
CA PRO A 184 -2.55 24.54 12.95
C PRO A 184 -3.98 24.67 12.40
N GLU A 185 -4.91 23.91 12.98
CA GLU A 185 -6.32 23.86 12.57
C GLU A 185 -7.00 25.25 12.57
N ASN A 186 -6.67 26.08 13.56
CA ASN A 186 -7.16 27.46 13.71
C ASN A 186 -5.97 28.44 13.72
N PRO A 187 -5.36 28.72 12.56
CA PRO A 187 -4.17 29.55 12.50
C PRO A 187 -4.51 31.04 12.64
N THR A 188 -3.62 31.80 13.26
CA THR A 188 -3.68 33.26 13.22
C THR A 188 -3.29 33.78 11.83
N SER A 189 -3.67 35.02 11.51
CA SER A 189 -3.28 35.65 10.24
C SER A 189 -1.76 35.66 10.04
N ASP A 190 -1.01 35.86 11.12
CA ASP A 190 0.46 35.87 11.08
C ASP A 190 1.02 34.48 10.75
N GLN A 191 0.48 33.43 11.37
CA GLN A 191 0.87 32.04 11.08
C GLN A 191 0.58 31.67 9.62
N VAL A 192 -0.57 32.09 9.09
CA VAL A 192 -0.90 31.86 7.68
C VAL A 192 0.08 32.59 6.76
N SER A 193 0.38 33.85 7.03
CA SER A 193 1.30 34.66 6.25
C SER A 193 2.72 34.08 6.25
N GLU A 194 3.21 33.65 7.42
CA GLU A 194 4.53 33.03 7.58
C GLU A 194 4.63 31.70 6.82
N ALA A 195 3.64 30.82 6.99
CA ALA A 195 3.62 29.54 6.29
C ALA A 195 3.49 29.71 4.76
N GLU A 196 2.71 30.70 4.31
CA GLU A 196 2.59 31.01 2.88
C GLU A 196 3.92 31.55 2.32
N ALA A 197 4.57 32.47 3.02
CA ALA A 197 5.86 33.02 2.62
C ALA A 197 6.93 31.93 2.54
N GLN A 198 6.96 31.02 3.51
CA GLN A 198 7.86 29.86 3.49
C GLN A 198 7.55 28.93 2.32
N ALA A 199 6.28 28.61 2.07
CA ALA A 199 5.88 27.74 0.96
C ALA A 199 6.22 28.37 -0.41
N ARG A 200 6.04 29.69 -0.56
CA ARG A 200 6.46 30.43 -1.76
C ARG A 200 7.97 30.37 -1.97
N SER A 201 8.76 30.57 -0.91
CA SER A 201 10.23 30.43 -0.97
C SER A 201 10.66 29.02 -1.39
N VAL A 202 10.01 27.97 -0.87
CA VAL A 202 10.28 26.58 -1.29
C VAL A 202 9.98 26.38 -2.78
N VAL A 203 8.86 26.91 -3.27
CA VAL A 203 8.50 26.84 -4.71
C VAL A 203 9.52 27.57 -5.57
N GLU A 204 9.94 28.77 -5.17
CA GLU A 204 10.95 29.56 -5.88
C GLU A 204 12.30 28.83 -5.94
N GLN A 205 12.77 28.28 -4.83
CA GLN A 205 14.00 27.49 -4.78
C GLN A 205 13.91 26.24 -5.66
N ALA A 206 12.79 25.52 -5.59
CA ALA A 206 12.55 24.32 -6.41
C ALA A 206 12.51 24.64 -7.91
N ARG A 207 11.86 25.74 -8.31
CA ARG A 207 11.85 26.22 -9.71
C ARG A 207 13.22 26.75 -10.15
N GLY A 208 14.01 27.29 -9.22
CA GLY A 208 15.40 27.67 -9.43
C GLY A 208 16.38 26.49 -9.56
N GLY A 209 15.89 25.24 -9.47
CA GLY A 209 16.69 24.03 -9.66
C GLY A 209 17.30 23.46 -8.38
N ALA A 210 16.92 23.95 -7.20
CA ALA A 210 17.32 23.32 -5.94
C ALA A 210 16.81 21.87 -5.86
N ASP A 211 17.56 21.00 -5.18
CA ASP A 211 17.18 19.61 -5.00
C ASP A 211 15.89 19.51 -4.16
N PHE A 212 14.82 19.02 -4.77
CA PHE A 212 13.50 18.95 -4.12
C PHE A 212 13.49 17.99 -2.93
N GLY A 213 14.24 16.88 -3.00
CA GLY A 213 14.33 15.93 -1.90
C GLY A 213 15.00 16.57 -0.68
N LYS A 214 16.05 17.37 -0.89
CA LYS A 214 16.70 18.17 0.15
C LYS A 214 15.74 19.18 0.75
N LEU A 215 14.98 19.91 -0.08
CA LEU A 215 13.95 20.83 0.40
C LEU A 215 12.87 20.11 1.22
N ALA A 216 12.47 18.91 0.80
CA ALA A 216 11.50 18.11 1.53
C ALA A 216 12.03 17.67 2.90
N ILE A 217 13.26 17.17 2.97
CA ILE A 217 13.91 16.83 4.23
C ILE A 217 14.05 18.06 5.12
N THR A 218 14.29 19.25 4.54
CA THR A 218 14.50 20.49 5.29
C THR A 218 13.21 21.06 5.88
N TYR A 219 12.13 21.08 5.10
CA TYR A 219 10.94 21.89 5.40
C TYR A 219 9.65 21.09 5.56
N SER A 220 9.57 19.87 5.04
CA SER A 220 8.32 19.13 5.06
C SER A 220 8.00 18.60 6.44
N ALA A 221 6.76 18.78 6.88
CA ALA A 221 6.21 18.15 8.09
C ALA A 221 5.46 16.84 7.80
N ASP A 222 5.50 16.34 6.56
CA ASP A 222 4.84 15.09 6.19
C ASP A 222 5.65 13.85 6.58
N GLN A 223 5.01 12.66 6.56
CA GLN A 223 5.69 11.42 6.96
C GLN A 223 6.81 11.00 6.01
N GLN A 224 6.82 11.50 4.78
CA GLN A 224 7.82 11.18 3.77
C GLN A 224 8.97 12.19 3.74
N ALA A 225 8.98 13.20 4.62
CA ALA A 225 9.99 14.26 4.68
C ALA A 225 11.42 13.71 4.67
N LEU A 226 11.75 12.85 5.63
CA LEU A 226 13.08 12.21 5.77
C LEU A 226 13.44 11.27 4.61
N LYS A 227 12.49 10.97 3.71
CA LYS A 227 12.67 10.17 2.49
C LYS A 227 12.60 11.04 1.23
N GLY A 228 12.89 12.34 1.35
CA GLY A 228 12.86 13.28 0.23
C GLY A 228 11.44 13.62 -0.27
N GLY A 229 10.43 13.45 0.58
CA GLY A 229 9.03 13.71 0.25
C GLY A 229 8.47 12.78 -0.82
N GLN A 230 9.09 11.63 -1.06
CA GLN A 230 8.72 10.74 -2.16
C GLN A 230 7.37 10.05 -1.89
N MET A 231 6.38 10.30 -2.73
CA MET A 231 5.08 9.61 -2.72
C MET A 231 5.10 8.38 -3.63
N GLY A 232 5.95 8.39 -4.65
CA GLY A 232 6.03 7.32 -5.65
C GLY A 232 4.96 7.45 -6.74
N TRP A 233 4.69 6.34 -7.44
CA TRP A 233 3.72 6.27 -8.52
C TRP A 233 2.30 6.16 -7.98
N GLY A 234 1.40 7.02 -8.46
CA GLY A 234 -0.03 6.97 -8.14
C GLY A 234 -0.87 7.60 -9.22
N ARG A 235 -2.18 7.32 -9.21
CA ARG A 235 -3.11 7.94 -10.17
C ARG A 235 -3.56 9.30 -9.66
N ILE A 236 -3.80 10.25 -10.58
CA ILE A 236 -4.37 11.57 -10.22
C ILE A 236 -5.68 11.41 -9.44
N GLN A 237 -6.48 10.40 -9.79
CA GLN A 237 -7.73 10.07 -9.11
C GLN A 237 -7.56 9.58 -7.67
N GLU A 238 -6.38 9.16 -7.24
CA GLU A 238 -6.14 8.69 -5.87
C GLU A 238 -5.72 9.84 -4.95
N LEU A 239 -5.37 10.99 -5.52
CA LEU A 239 -4.93 12.17 -4.79
C LEU A 239 -6.13 13.00 -4.28
N PRO A 240 -5.94 13.79 -3.21
CA PRO A 240 -6.88 14.84 -2.82
C PRO A 240 -7.31 15.70 -4.01
N SER A 241 -8.59 16.08 -4.05
CA SER A 241 -9.17 16.82 -5.18
C SER A 241 -8.50 18.17 -5.42
N ILE A 242 -8.01 18.80 -4.34
CA ILE A 242 -7.24 20.05 -4.39
C ILE A 242 -5.94 19.92 -5.21
N PHE A 243 -5.37 18.72 -5.33
CA PHE A 243 -4.20 18.45 -6.17
C PHE A 243 -4.60 18.06 -7.59
N ALA A 244 -5.67 17.28 -7.75
CA ALA A 244 -6.10 16.78 -9.04
C ALA A 244 -6.31 17.91 -10.08
N GLN A 245 -6.91 19.04 -9.65
CA GLN A 245 -7.09 20.20 -10.52
C GLN A 245 -5.76 20.76 -11.01
N ALA A 246 -4.80 20.94 -10.11
CA ALA A 246 -3.49 21.51 -10.40
C ALA A 246 -2.57 20.57 -11.19
N LEU A 247 -2.75 19.25 -11.03
CA LEU A 247 -1.95 18.22 -11.69
C LEU A 247 -2.48 17.79 -13.07
N SER A 248 -3.72 18.15 -13.42
CA SER A 248 -4.37 17.77 -14.68
C SER A 248 -3.60 18.21 -15.95
N THR A 249 -2.86 19.31 -15.87
CA THR A 249 -2.07 19.88 -16.98
C THR A 249 -0.57 19.84 -16.71
N ALA A 250 -0.16 19.19 -15.61
CA ALA A 250 1.23 19.21 -15.17
C ALA A 250 2.11 18.31 -16.06
N LYS A 251 3.32 18.78 -16.30
CA LYS A 251 4.37 18.12 -17.08
C LYS A 251 5.47 17.61 -16.18
N LYS A 252 6.32 16.74 -16.72
CA LYS A 252 7.48 16.21 -16.02
C LYS A 252 8.40 17.37 -15.63
N GLY A 253 8.77 17.42 -14.35
CA GLY A 253 9.61 18.45 -13.76
C GLY A 253 8.83 19.64 -13.18
N ASP A 254 7.51 19.74 -13.40
CA ASP A 254 6.73 20.87 -12.91
C ASP A 254 6.71 20.92 -11.37
N ILE A 255 6.79 22.15 -10.85
CA ILE A 255 6.60 22.47 -9.43
C ILE A 255 5.25 23.16 -9.26
N ILE A 256 4.34 22.44 -8.63
CA ILE A 256 2.94 22.83 -8.40
C ILE A 256 2.79 23.35 -6.97
N GLY A 257 2.11 24.49 -6.84
CA GLY A 257 1.82 25.12 -5.56
C GLY A 257 2.39 26.54 -5.42
N PRO A 258 2.31 27.12 -4.21
CA PRO A 258 1.79 26.49 -2.99
C PRO A 258 0.26 26.33 -3.03
N ILE A 259 -0.25 25.14 -2.68
CA ILE A 259 -1.68 24.82 -2.60
C ILE A 259 -2.11 24.87 -1.14
N ARG A 260 -3.09 25.71 -0.78
CA ARG A 260 -3.61 25.80 0.60
C ARG A 260 -4.61 24.68 0.90
N SER A 261 -4.51 24.08 2.08
CA SER A 261 -5.49 23.15 2.66
C SER A 261 -5.75 23.48 4.13
N GLY A 262 -6.55 22.64 4.82
CA GLY A 262 -6.76 22.74 6.27
C GLY A 262 -5.51 22.42 7.10
N VAL A 263 -4.56 21.65 6.57
CA VAL A 263 -3.34 21.22 7.30
C VAL A 263 -2.11 22.07 6.96
N GLY A 264 -2.22 23.01 6.01
CA GLY A 264 -1.11 23.88 5.63
C GLY A 264 -1.03 24.19 4.14
N PHE A 265 0.19 24.39 3.67
CA PHE A 265 0.50 24.62 2.25
C PHE A 265 1.27 23.43 1.67
N HIS A 266 0.80 22.96 0.52
CA HIS A 266 1.39 21.83 -0.19
C HIS A 266 2.17 22.31 -1.40
N VAL A 267 3.38 21.75 -1.58
CA VAL A 267 4.19 21.91 -2.78
C VAL A 267 4.46 20.53 -3.36
N ILE A 268 4.17 20.35 -4.64
CA ILE A 268 4.28 19.05 -5.32
C ILE A 268 5.24 19.18 -6.50
N LYS A 269 6.16 18.23 -6.62
CA LYS A 269 7.00 18.05 -7.81
C LYS A 269 6.52 16.85 -8.60
N VAL A 270 6.33 17.05 -9.90
CA VAL A 270 6.07 15.95 -10.84
C VAL A 270 7.39 15.33 -11.28
N ASN A 271 7.78 14.23 -10.65
CA ASN A 271 9.05 13.56 -10.94
C ASN A 271 9.01 12.86 -12.31
N ASP A 272 7.89 12.20 -12.61
CA ASP A 272 7.70 11.48 -13.86
C ASP A 272 6.22 11.25 -14.17
N LEU A 273 5.91 10.91 -15.42
CA LEU A 273 4.57 10.57 -15.88
C LEU A 273 4.63 9.32 -16.75
N ARG A 274 3.68 8.40 -16.57
CA ARG A 274 3.49 7.25 -17.45
C ARG A 274 2.02 7.04 -17.72
N GLY A 275 1.70 6.61 -18.94
CA GLY A 275 0.36 6.17 -19.32
C GLY A 275 0.44 4.76 -19.88
N GLN A 276 -0.27 3.82 -19.27
CA GLN A 276 -0.54 2.51 -19.87
C GLN A 276 -2.05 2.31 -19.95
N SER A 277 -2.55 2.28 -21.18
CA SER A 277 -3.91 1.83 -21.46
C SER A 277 -3.95 0.31 -21.44
N GLN A 278 -4.54 -0.25 -20.39
CA GLN A 278 -5.21 -1.54 -20.49
C GLN A 278 -6.62 -1.34 -19.95
N THR A 279 -7.54 -1.01 -20.85
CA THR A 279 -8.96 -1.22 -20.63
C THR A 279 -9.18 -2.72 -20.50
N ILE A 280 -9.58 -3.18 -19.31
CA ILE A 280 -10.17 -4.51 -19.17
C ILE A 280 -11.62 -4.38 -19.67
N SER A 281 -11.81 -4.50 -20.98
CA SER A 281 -13.15 -4.75 -21.52
C SER A 281 -13.51 -6.20 -21.21
N VAL A 282 -14.49 -6.41 -20.35
CA VAL A 282 -15.00 -7.76 -20.04
C VAL A 282 -16.07 -8.10 -21.07
N THR A 283 -15.74 -8.97 -22.02
CA THR A 283 -16.72 -9.56 -22.94
C THR A 283 -17.43 -10.70 -22.22
N GLU A 284 -18.75 -10.60 -22.07
CA GLU A 284 -19.58 -11.73 -21.65
C GLU A 284 -20.17 -12.42 -22.89
N VAL A 285 -20.31 -13.73 -22.80
CA VAL A 285 -20.98 -14.57 -23.79
C VAL A 285 -22.26 -15.12 -23.19
N HIS A 286 -23.31 -15.18 -24.01
CA HIS A 286 -24.52 -15.94 -23.70
C HIS A 286 -24.45 -17.22 -24.52
N ALA A 287 -24.32 -18.36 -23.84
CA ALA A 287 -24.15 -19.65 -24.49
C ALA A 287 -25.15 -20.67 -23.94
N ARG A 288 -25.40 -21.71 -24.75
CA ARG A 288 -26.11 -22.89 -24.29
C ARG A 288 -25.38 -24.16 -24.70
N HIS A 289 -25.56 -25.24 -23.94
CA HIS A 289 -24.89 -26.51 -24.21
C HIS A 289 -25.76 -27.75 -23.97
N ILE A 290 -25.34 -28.86 -24.57
CA ILE A 290 -25.82 -30.21 -24.28
C ILE A 290 -24.63 -31.02 -23.79
N LEU A 291 -24.65 -31.46 -22.52
CA LEU A 291 -23.58 -32.24 -21.91
C LEU A 291 -23.89 -33.74 -21.92
N LEU A 292 -22.98 -34.56 -22.45
CA LEU A 292 -22.96 -36.01 -22.27
C LEU A 292 -21.68 -36.41 -21.53
N LYS A 293 -21.83 -36.95 -20.31
CA LYS A 293 -20.72 -37.45 -19.51
C LYS A 293 -20.42 -38.89 -19.91
N PRO A 294 -19.17 -39.22 -20.27
CA PRO A 294 -18.74 -40.59 -20.40
C PRO A 294 -18.98 -41.37 -19.10
N SER A 295 -19.28 -42.65 -19.23
CA SER A 295 -19.52 -43.56 -18.10
C SER A 295 -19.14 -44.99 -18.50
N PRO A 296 -19.11 -45.95 -17.58
CA PRO A 296 -18.89 -47.36 -17.93
C PRO A 296 -19.89 -47.91 -18.98
N ILE A 297 -21.02 -47.23 -19.18
CA ILE A 297 -22.07 -47.61 -20.14
C ILE A 297 -21.92 -46.82 -21.47
N MET A 298 -21.32 -45.63 -21.45
CA MET A 298 -21.15 -44.75 -22.60
C MET A 298 -19.69 -44.31 -22.70
N SER A 299 -18.95 -44.90 -23.65
CA SER A 299 -17.58 -44.48 -23.97
C SER A 299 -17.51 -43.09 -24.61
N ASP A 300 -16.32 -42.50 -24.63
CA ASP A 300 -16.07 -41.20 -25.27
C ASP A 300 -16.48 -41.18 -26.75
N ASP A 301 -16.16 -42.23 -27.51
CA ASP A 301 -16.54 -42.34 -28.91
C ASP A 301 -18.06 -42.40 -29.10
N GLN A 302 -18.77 -43.09 -28.19
CA GLN A 302 -20.23 -43.14 -28.21
C GLN A 302 -20.85 -41.79 -27.84
N ALA A 303 -20.30 -41.09 -26.84
CA ALA A 303 -20.75 -39.75 -26.45
C ALA A 303 -20.53 -38.74 -27.59
N ARG A 304 -19.36 -38.77 -28.23
CA ARG A 304 -19.04 -37.95 -29.41
C ARG A 304 -20.00 -38.23 -30.56
N ALA A 305 -20.12 -39.49 -30.99
CA ALA A 305 -21.00 -39.87 -32.09
C ALA A 305 -22.47 -39.52 -31.82
N LYS A 306 -22.91 -39.63 -30.56
CA LYS A 306 -24.25 -39.23 -30.15
C LYS A 306 -24.47 -37.73 -30.33
N LEU A 307 -23.51 -36.89 -29.93
CA LEU A 307 -23.59 -35.44 -30.13
C LEU A 307 -23.48 -35.04 -31.61
N GLU A 308 -22.73 -35.77 -32.44
CA GLU A 308 -22.69 -35.54 -33.90
C GLU A 308 -24.08 -35.76 -34.52
N GLN A 309 -24.78 -36.84 -34.13
CA GLN A 309 -26.14 -37.09 -34.58
C GLN A 309 -27.12 -36.01 -34.08
N VAL A 310 -27.00 -35.59 -32.83
CA VAL A 310 -27.84 -34.51 -32.26
C VAL A 310 -27.60 -33.20 -33.01
N ALA A 311 -26.35 -32.86 -33.31
CA ALA A 311 -26.02 -31.68 -34.10
C ALA A 311 -26.62 -31.74 -35.51
N ALA A 312 -26.58 -32.90 -36.16
CA ALA A 312 -27.21 -33.12 -37.46
C ALA A 312 -28.74 -32.96 -37.41
N ASP A 313 -29.39 -33.56 -36.40
CA ASP A 313 -30.84 -33.47 -36.19
C ASP A 313 -31.31 -32.04 -35.89
N ILE A 314 -30.51 -31.26 -35.14
CA ILE A 314 -30.75 -29.84 -34.90
C ILE A 314 -30.60 -29.04 -36.21
N LYS A 315 -29.53 -29.30 -36.97
CA LYS A 315 -29.26 -28.60 -38.23
C LYS A 315 -30.32 -28.90 -39.31
N SER A 316 -30.85 -30.11 -39.34
CA SER A 316 -31.91 -30.51 -40.29
C SER A 316 -33.32 -30.11 -39.85
N GLY A 317 -33.49 -29.50 -38.67
CA GLY A 317 -34.78 -29.12 -38.11
C GLY A 317 -35.64 -30.29 -37.58
N LYS A 318 -35.06 -31.49 -37.44
CA LYS A 318 -35.76 -32.67 -36.90
C LYS A 318 -36.03 -32.54 -35.40
N THR A 319 -35.20 -31.78 -34.69
CA THR A 319 -35.41 -31.36 -33.30
C THR A 319 -34.87 -29.95 -33.09
N THR A 320 -35.18 -29.32 -31.95
CA THR A 320 -34.59 -28.05 -31.54
C THR A 320 -33.46 -28.31 -30.54
N PHE A 321 -32.50 -27.38 -30.46
CA PHE A 321 -31.42 -27.47 -29.47
C PHE A 321 -31.99 -27.53 -28.04
N GLU A 322 -32.98 -26.69 -27.73
CA GLU A 322 -33.64 -26.66 -26.42
C GLU A 322 -34.27 -28.01 -26.07
N LYS A 323 -34.97 -28.64 -27.02
CA LYS A 323 -35.59 -29.95 -26.80
C LYS A 323 -34.54 -31.02 -26.56
N ALA A 324 -33.51 -31.07 -27.40
CA ALA A 324 -32.40 -32.01 -27.23
C ALA A 324 -31.64 -31.79 -25.91
N ALA A 325 -31.48 -30.54 -25.46
CA ALA A 325 -30.85 -30.23 -24.18
C ALA A 325 -31.70 -30.72 -23.00
N LYS A 326 -33.02 -30.49 -23.01
CA LYS A 326 -33.94 -30.99 -21.97
C LYS A 326 -33.99 -32.51 -21.90
N GLU A 327 -33.87 -33.19 -23.04
CA GLU A 327 -33.95 -34.65 -23.12
C GLU A 327 -32.62 -35.35 -22.80
N LEU A 328 -31.49 -34.77 -23.21
CA LEU A 328 -30.20 -35.47 -23.23
C LEU A 328 -29.13 -34.85 -22.35
N SER A 329 -29.21 -33.55 -22.02
CA SER A 329 -28.13 -32.89 -21.27
C SER A 329 -28.07 -33.40 -19.84
N GLN A 330 -26.88 -33.81 -19.42
CA GLN A 330 -26.56 -34.34 -18.10
C GLN A 330 -26.03 -33.25 -17.15
N ASP A 331 -26.23 -31.98 -17.51
CA ASP A 331 -26.02 -30.83 -16.65
C ASP A 331 -27.36 -30.37 -16.05
N PRO A 332 -27.68 -30.70 -14.79
CA PRO A 332 -28.97 -30.38 -14.18
C PRO A 332 -29.21 -28.87 -14.03
N GLY A 333 -28.15 -28.05 -14.02
CA GLY A 333 -28.25 -26.60 -13.90
C GLY A 333 -28.73 -25.91 -15.18
N SER A 334 -28.53 -26.54 -16.34
CA SER A 334 -28.88 -25.95 -17.65
C SER A 334 -29.88 -26.79 -18.45
N ALA A 335 -29.92 -28.11 -18.28
CA ALA A 335 -30.77 -29.02 -19.06
C ALA A 335 -32.25 -28.60 -19.06
N ASN A 336 -32.80 -28.33 -17.86
CA ASN A 336 -34.20 -27.91 -17.68
C ASN A 336 -34.49 -26.53 -18.31
N GLN A 337 -33.46 -25.70 -18.52
CA GLN A 337 -33.53 -24.40 -19.18
C GLN A 337 -33.17 -24.49 -20.67
N GLY A 338 -33.24 -25.68 -21.28
CA GLY A 338 -32.90 -25.84 -22.70
C GLY A 338 -31.41 -25.75 -22.99
N GLY A 339 -30.58 -26.02 -21.98
CA GLY A 339 -29.13 -25.94 -22.05
C GLY A 339 -28.58 -24.54 -21.79
N ASP A 340 -29.43 -23.55 -21.45
CA ASP A 340 -29.00 -22.17 -21.22
C ASP A 340 -28.04 -22.06 -20.02
N LEU A 341 -26.91 -21.37 -20.22
CA LEU A 341 -25.91 -21.07 -19.19
C LEU A 341 -25.98 -19.61 -18.72
N GLY A 342 -26.89 -18.81 -19.29
CA GLY A 342 -26.99 -17.38 -19.02
C GLY A 342 -25.80 -16.59 -19.56
N TRP A 343 -25.72 -15.33 -19.14
CA TRP A 343 -24.59 -14.45 -19.45
C TRP A 343 -23.44 -14.71 -18.49
N ALA A 344 -22.27 -15.01 -19.03
CA ALA A 344 -21.08 -15.23 -18.23
C ALA A 344 -19.79 -14.80 -18.94
N THR A 345 -18.75 -14.58 -18.17
CA THR A 345 -17.43 -14.27 -18.69
C THR A 345 -16.73 -15.56 -19.12
N PRO A 346 -16.05 -15.61 -20.29
CA PRO A 346 -15.49 -16.86 -20.81
C PRO A 346 -14.49 -17.58 -19.88
N ASP A 347 -13.88 -16.87 -18.93
CA ASP A 347 -12.94 -17.39 -17.94
C ASP A 347 -13.58 -18.31 -16.89
N ILE A 348 -14.91 -18.27 -16.70
CA ILE A 348 -15.59 -19.19 -15.78
C ILE A 348 -15.74 -20.60 -16.36
N TYR A 349 -15.60 -20.75 -17.69
CA TYR A 349 -15.76 -22.02 -18.37
C TYR A 349 -14.45 -22.82 -18.39
N ASP A 350 -14.57 -24.14 -18.53
CA ASP A 350 -13.43 -25.02 -18.82
C ASP A 350 -12.65 -24.50 -20.04
N PRO A 351 -11.31 -24.57 -20.05
CA PRO A 351 -10.49 -24.06 -21.15
C PRO A 351 -10.93 -24.54 -22.54
N SER A 352 -11.31 -25.81 -22.69
CA SER A 352 -11.74 -26.38 -23.97
C SER A 352 -13.10 -25.83 -24.39
N PHE A 353 -14.01 -25.66 -23.43
CA PHE A 353 -15.33 -25.06 -23.65
C PHE A 353 -15.19 -23.58 -24.04
N ARG A 354 -14.38 -22.82 -23.29
CA ARG A 354 -14.05 -21.41 -23.53
C ARG A 354 -13.49 -21.23 -24.94
N ASP A 355 -12.49 -22.01 -25.31
CA ASP A 355 -11.82 -21.87 -26.60
C ASP A 355 -12.75 -22.20 -27.76
N ALA A 356 -13.70 -23.11 -27.56
CA ALA A 356 -14.74 -23.42 -28.54
C ALA A 356 -15.75 -22.29 -28.67
N VAL A 357 -16.33 -21.80 -27.56
CA VAL A 357 -17.36 -20.75 -27.61
C VAL A 357 -16.82 -19.45 -28.19
N MET A 358 -15.54 -19.12 -27.94
CA MET A 358 -14.87 -17.94 -28.48
C MET A 358 -14.61 -18.00 -29.99
N LYS A 359 -14.64 -19.19 -30.60
CA LYS A 359 -14.48 -19.39 -32.05
C LYS A 359 -15.82 -19.41 -32.80
N LEU A 360 -16.93 -19.46 -32.09
CA LEU A 360 -18.26 -19.50 -32.69
C LEU A 360 -18.71 -18.10 -33.09
N SER A 361 -19.42 -18.02 -34.22
CA SER A 361 -20.23 -16.86 -34.57
C SER A 361 -21.57 -16.89 -33.83
N LYS A 362 -22.21 -15.72 -33.68
CA LYS A 362 -23.56 -15.63 -33.08
C LYS A 362 -24.53 -16.59 -33.78
N GLY A 363 -25.19 -17.44 -33.00
CA GLY A 363 -26.12 -18.48 -33.46
C GLY A 363 -25.46 -19.79 -33.90
N GLN A 364 -24.13 -19.86 -34.03
CA GLN A 364 -23.43 -21.05 -34.51
C GLN A 364 -23.36 -22.15 -33.45
N VAL A 365 -23.58 -23.39 -33.88
CA VAL A 365 -23.39 -24.60 -33.07
C VAL A 365 -22.01 -25.19 -33.36
N SER A 366 -21.27 -25.60 -32.33
CA SER A 366 -19.95 -26.21 -32.42
C SER A 366 -20.02 -27.66 -32.92
N ALA A 367 -18.85 -28.22 -33.28
CA ALA A 367 -18.67 -29.67 -33.22
C ALA A 367 -18.67 -30.16 -31.75
N PRO A 368 -18.78 -31.47 -31.47
CA PRO A 368 -18.61 -31.97 -30.11
C PRO A 368 -17.26 -31.57 -29.53
N VAL A 369 -17.29 -30.96 -28.34
CA VAL A 369 -16.11 -30.46 -27.61
C VAL A 369 -15.91 -31.30 -26.37
N HIS A 370 -14.71 -31.84 -26.19
CA HIS A 370 -14.36 -32.55 -24.97
C HIS A 370 -13.80 -31.58 -23.93
N SER A 371 -14.30 -31.65 -22.69
CA SER A 371 -13.88 -30.83 -21.55
C SER A 371 -13.61 -31.73 -20.33
N SER A 372 -13.16 -31.15 -19.21
CA SER A 372 -13.05 -31.88 -17.94
C SER A 372 -14.37 -32.46 -17.41
N PHE A 373 -15.52 -32.02 -17.94
CA PHE A 373 -16.85 -32.47 -17.53
C PHE A 373 -17.49 -33.47 -18.50
N GLY A 374 -16.84 -33.81 -19.61
CA GLY A 374 -17.34 -34.72 -20.64
C GLY A 374 -17.45 -34.08 -22.01
N TRP A 375 -18.38 -34.55 -22.83
CA TRP A 375 -18.58 -34.06 -24.20
C TRP A 375 -19.74 -33.06 -24.27
N HIS A 376 -19.52 -31.96 -24.98
CA HIS A 376 -20.46 -30.86 -25.09
C HIS A 376 -20.77 -30.53 -26.54
N LEU A 377 -22.03 -30.27 -26.85
CA LEU A 377 -22.40 -29.50 -28.04
C LEU A 377 -22.71 -28.08 -27.58
N ILE A 378 -22.03 -27.06 -28.12
CA ILE A 378 -22.08 -25.68 -27.62
C ILE A 378 -22.70 -24.79 -28.69
N GLN A 379 -23.57 -23.87 -28.31
CA GLN A 379 -24.07 -22.83 -29.19
C GLN A 379 -23.87 -21.46 -28.56
N LEU A 380 -23.23 -20.56 -29.30
CA LEU A 380 -23.15 -19.15 -28.92
C LEU A 380 -24.45 -18.45 -29.29
N LEU A 381 -25.18 -17.94 -28.31
CA LEU A 381 -26.44 -17.23 -28.54
C LEU A 381 -26.20 -15.75 -28.79
N ASP A 382 -25.33 -15.13 -28.00
CA ASP A 382 -25.01 -13.72 -28.13
C ASP A 382 -23.69 -13.37 -27.44
N THR A 383 -23.17 -12.20 -27.76
CA THR A 383 -21.99 -11.60 -27.11
C THR A 383 -22.34 -10.18 -26.72
N ARG A 384 -22.02 -9.78 -25.49
CA ARG A 384 -22.17 -8.39 -25.05
C ARG A 384 -20.90 -7.96 -24.36
N ASN A 385 -20.53 -6.71 -24.62
CA ASN A 385 -19.66 -6.00 -23.71
C ASN A 385 -20.58 -5.42 -22.64
N VAL A 386 -20.58 -6.01 -21.45
CA VAL A 386 -21.26 -5.41 -20.31
C VAL A 386 -20.31 -4.51 -19.58
N ASP A 387 -20.80 -3.31 -19.33
CA ASP A 387 -20.21 -2.40 -18.39
C ASP A 387 -20.65 -2.86 -16.99
N ARG A 388 -19.82 -3.68 -16.30
CA ARG A 388 -20.05 -4.06 -14.87
C ARG A 388 -19.75 -2.90 -13.92
N THR A 389 -19.96 -1.68 -14.39
CA THR A 389 -19.42 -0.43 -13.88
C THR A 389 -20.02 -0.02 -12.56
N ASP A 390 -21.33 -0.08 -12.35
CA ASP A 390 -21.90 0.60 -11.16
C ASP A 390 -21.43 0.04 -9.81
N ALA A 391 -21.48 -1.28 -9.57
CA ALA A 391 -21.08 -1.84 -8.27
C ALA A 391 -19.56 -1.84 -8.08
N ALA A 392 -18.80 -2.21 -9.12
CA ALA A 392 -17.34 -2.22 -9.06
C ALA A 392 -16.76 -0.80 -9.02
N GLN A 393 -17.36 0.17 -9.71
CA GLN A 393 -16.98 1.59 -9.62
C GLN A 393 -17.36 2.18 -8.27
N LYS A 394 -18.52 1.85 -7.69
CA LYS A 394 -18.86 2.31 -6.34
C LYS A 394 -17.89 1.78 -5.29
N ASP A 395 -17.51 0.52 -5.35
CA ASP A 395 -16.49 -0.03 -4.45
C ASP A 395 -15.11 0.62 -4.67
N LYS A 396 -14.71 0.82 -5.93
CA LYS A 396 -13.46 1.53 -6.26
C LYS A 396 -13.50 2.99 -5.78
N ALA A 397 -14.60 3.70 -6.01
CA ALA A 397 -14.84 5.08 -5.57
C ALA A 397 -14.81 5.19 -4.05
N TYR A 398 -15.45 4.24 -3.35
CA TYR A 398 -15.40 4.16 -1.90
C TYR A 398 -13.96 4.01 -1.39
N ARG A 399 -13.18 3.06 -1.95
CA ARG A 399 -11.77 2.86 -1.58
C ARG A 399 -10.93 4.11 -1.85
N MET A 400 -11.15 4.80 -2.97
CA MET A 400 -10.48 6.06 -3.28
C MET A 400 -10.84 7.16 -2.27
N LEU A 401 -12.12 7.37 -1.98
CA LEU A 401 -12.55 8.37 -0.99
C LEU A 401 -12.00 8.05 0.40
N MET A 402 -12.04 6.79 0.81
CA MET A 402 -11.49 6.35 2.09
C MET A 402 -10.00 6.67 2.19
N ASN A 403 -9.22 6.38 1.15
CA ASN A 403 -7.78 6.67 1.13
C ASN A 403 -7.49 8.18 1.16
N ARG A 404 -8.25 9.00 0.40
CA ARG A 404 -8.10 10.46 0.40
C ARG A 404 -8.40 11.03 1.79
N LYS A 405 -9.55 10.69 2.36
CA LYS A 405 -9.93 11.12 3.72
C LYS A 405 -8.95 10.62 4.77
N PHE A 406 -8.43 9.40 4.64
CA PHE A 406 -7.41 8.88 5.54
C PHE A 406 -6.13 9.70 5.50
N SER A 407 -5.66 10.09 4.32
CA SER A 407 -4.45 10.91 4.19
C SER A 407 -4.62 12.29 4.85
N GLU A 408 -5.78 12.93 4.66
CA GLU A 408 -6.10 14.24 5.25
C GLU A 408 -6.23 14.13 6.77
N GLU A 409 -7.06 13.21 7.25
CA GLU A 409 -7.30 12.99 8.69
C GLU A 409 -6.04 12.54 9.43
N ALA A 410 -5.15 11.75 8.79
CA ALA A 410 -3.88 11.38 9.40
C ALA A 410 -2.98 12.59 9.65
N ALA A 411 -2.93 13.54 8.70
CA ALA A 411 -2.14 14.75 8.84
C ALA A 411 -2.70 15.65 9.97
N THR A 412 -4.01 15.89 9.95
CA THR A 412 -4.70 16.66 11.00
C THR A 412 -4.52 16.04 12.38
N TRP A 413 -4.75 14.74 12.51
CA TRP A 413 -4.59 14.01 13.76
C TRP A 413 -3.18 14.13 14.31
N MET A 414 -2.14 13.96 13.48
CA MET A 414 -0.75 14.13 13.92
C MET A 414 -0.49 15.55 14.43
N GLN A 415 -0.97 16.59 13.73
CA GLN A 415 -0.83 17.97 14.17
C GLN A 415 -1.50 18.20 15.54
N GLU A 416 -2.72 17.71 15.74
CA GLU A 416 -3.41 17.78 17.03
C GLU A 416 -2.63 17.08 18.16
N GLN A 417 -2.13 15.87 17.89
CA GLN A 417 -1.36 15.10 18.89
C GLN A 417 -0.05 15.83 19.24
N ARG A 418 0.63 16.41 18.26
CA ARG A 418 1.86 17.17 18.50
C ARG A 418 1.62 18.48 19.24
N ALA A 419 0.53 19.17 18.94
CA ALA A 419 0.17 20.44 19.56
C ALA A 419 -0.32 20.27 21.01
N SER A 420 -1.01 19.17 21.31
CA SER A 420 -1.53 18.88 22.66
C SER A 420 -0.51 18.21 23.59
N ALA A 421 0.58 17.65 23.06
CA ALA A 421 1.61 16.99 23.85
C ALA A 421 2.51 17.98 24.60
N TYR A 422 2.90 17.62 25.83
CA TYR A 422 3.98 18.29 26.54
C TYR A 422 5.32 17.89 25.91
N VAL A 423 6.04 18.86 25.35
CA VAL A 423 7.34 18.63 24.72
C VAL A 423 8.34 19.65 25.24
N LYS A 424 9.48 19.17 25.74
CA LYS A 424 10.63 20.01 26.11
C LYS A 424 11.89 19.47 25.46
N ILE A 425 12.35 20.14 24.41
CA ILE A 425 13.63 19.84 23.77
C ILE A 425 14.75 20.39 24.65
N LEU A 426 15.75 19.56 24.94
CA LEU A 426 16.90 19.95 25.76
C LEU A 426 18.04 20.37 24.83
N SER A 427 18.55 21.58 25.04
CA SER A 427 19.79 22.03 24.40
C SER A 427 20.97 21.36 25.10
N ASN A 428 21.95 20.90 24.34
CA ASN A 428 23.22 20.40 24.89
C ASN A 428 24.04 21.50 25.55
#